data_AF-A0A1A6H6N7-F1
#
_entry.id   AF-A0A1A6H6N7-F1
#
_cell.length_a   1.000
_cell.length_b   1.000
_cell.length_c   1.000
_cell.angle_alpha   90.00
_cell.angle_beta   90.00
_cell.angle_gamma   90.00
#
_symmetry.space_group_name_H-M   'P 1'
#
loop_
_entity.id
_entity.type
_entity.pdbx_description
1 polymer ?
#
loop_
_entity_poly.entity_id
_entity_poly.type
_entity_poly.pdbx_seq_one_letter_code
_entity_poly.pdbx_strand_id
1 'polypeptide(L)' 'MVFCVPTHNVSIMDLTCRLEKAAKYDDIKKVVMQESEDPLKGILGYTEDQIVSCDFNSDPPLFHL' A
#
# COMPACT_ATOMS: atom_id res chain seq x y z
N MET A 1 -11.30 12.57 -0.02
CA MET A 1 -11.89 12.90 -1.34
C MET A 1 -11.45 11.87 -2.36
N VAL A 2 -12.02 11.85 -3.55
CA VAL A 2 -11.61 10.97 -4.66
C VAL A 2 -11.35 11.83 -5.89
N PHE A 3 -10.29 11.50 -6.62
CA PHE A 3 -9.98 12.09 -7.92
C PHE A 3 -9.91 11.01 -8.98
N CYS A 4 -10.72 11.16 -10.02
CA CYS A 4 -10.65 10.30 -11.19
C CYS A 4 -9.63 10.88 -12.16
N VAL A 5 -8.65 10.08 -12.55
CA VAL A 5 -7.63 10.42 -13.56
C VAL A 5 -7.80 9.52 -14.79
N PRO A 6 -7.27 9.90 -15.97
CA PRO A 6 -7.41 9.11 -17.20
C PRO A 6 -6.56 7.82 -17.22
N THR A 7 -6.75 6.92 -16.26
CA THR A 7 -6.14 5.58 -16.21
C THR A 7 -7.23 4.52 -16.32
N HIS A 8 -6.95 3.46 -17.08
CA HIS A 8 -7.93 2.42 -17.39
C HIS A 8 -8.20 1.48 -16.21
N ASN A 9 -7.19 1.28 -15.37
CA ASN A 9 -7.19 0.35 -14.25
C ASN A 9 -6.19 0.82 -13.19
N VAL A 10 -6.28 0.26 -11.99
CA VAL A 10 -5.48 0.54 -10.80
C VAL A 10 -5.80 1.91 -10.19
N SER A 11 -5.94 1.93 -8.87
CA SER A 11 -6.26 3.11 -8.07
C SER A 11 -5.30 3.19 -6.89
N ILE A 12 -5.03 4.41 -6.40
CA ILE A 12 -4.16 4.64 -5.24
C ILE A 12 -4.96 5.20 -4.07
N MET A 13 -4.53 4.88 -2.85
CA MET A 13 -5.06 5.46 -1.62
C MET A 13 -3.97 6.25 -0.91
N ASP A 14 -4.16 7.57 -0.79
CA ASP A 14 -3.35 8.41 0.09
C ASP A 14 -4.00 8.47 1.47
N LEU A 15 -3.32 7.88 2.47
CA LEU A 15 -3.79 7.85 3.85
C LEU A 15 -2.95 8.78 4.73
N THR A 16 -3.55 9.91 5.10
CA THR A 16 -3.02 10.78 6.14
C THR A 16 -3.81 10.60 7.44
N CYS A 17 -3.17 10.07 8.49
CA CYS A 17 -3.79 9.86 9.80
C CYS A 17 -2.94 10.44 10.95
N ARG A 18 -3.58 10.69 12.10
CA ARG A 18 -2.89 11.07 13.34
C ARG A 18 -2.81 9.84 14.23
N LEU A 19 -1.59 9.43 14.56
CA LEU A 19 -1.35 8.30 15.46
C LEU A 19 -1.52 8.74 16.91
N GLU A 20 -2.10 7.87 17.74
CA GLU A 20 -2.22 8.10 19.20
C GLU A 20 -0.84 8.04 19.88
N LYS A 21 0.02 7.13 19.42
CA LYS A 21 1.38 6.95 19.92
C LYS A 21 2.37 7.47 18.90
N ALA A 22 3.42 8.14 19.37
CA ALA A 22 4.52 8.56 18.52
C ALA A 22 5.23 7.33 17.94
N ALA A 23 5.35 7.29 16.61
CA ALA A 23 6.03 6.24 15.87
C ALA A 23 6.94 6.89 14.82
N LYS A 24 8.06 6.25 14.52
CA LYS A 24 8.91 6.66 13.39
C LYS A 24 8.41 6.00 12.12
N TYR A 25 8.71 6.62 10.99
CA TYR A 25 8.33 6.10 9.68
C TYR A 25 8.90 4.69 9.41
N ASP A 26 10.14 4.44 9.84
CA ASP A 26 10.78 3.11 9.68
C ASP A 26 10.10 2.04 10.54
N ASP A 27 9.56 2.41 11.70
CA ASP A 27 8.84 1.47 12.57
C ASP A 27 7.50 1.09 11.93
N ILE A 28 6.81 2.06 11.31
CA ILE A 28 5.55 1.83 10.58
C ILE A 28 5.80 0.90 9.39
N LYS A 29 6.83 1.17 8.58
CA LYS A 29 7.20 0.33 7.42
C LYS A 29 7.48 -1.12 7.83
N LYS A 30 8.25 -1.32 8.90
CA LYS A 30 8.54 -2.67 9.41
C LYS A 30 7.29 -3.43 9.82
N VAL A 31 6.37 -2.77 10.52
CA VAL A 31 5.10 -3.37 10.93
C VAL A 31 4.28 -3.73 9.70
N VAL A 32 4.13 -2.82 8.74
CA VAL A 32 3.39 -3.08 7.49
C VAL A 32 3.97 -4.26 6.72
N MET A 33 5.29 -4.32 6.57
CA MET A 33 5.97 -5.43 5.92
C MET A 33 5.72 -6.75 6.64
N GLN A 34 5.86 -6.79 7.97
CA GLN A 34 5.61 -7.99 8.77
C GLN A 34 4.15 -8.45 8.67
N GLU A 35 3.20 -7.52 8.73
CA GLU A 35 1.78 -7.83 8.61
C GLU A 35 1.43 -8.35 7.20
N SER A 36 2.12 -7.87 6.16
CA SER A 36 1.93 -8.35 4.78
C SER A 36 2.42 -9.79 4.55
N GLU A 37 3.44 -10.24 5.29
CA GLU A 37 4.01 -11.58 5.14
C GLU A 37 3.26 -12.65 5.92
N ASP A 38 2.59 -12.28 7.02
CA ASP A 38 1.97 -13.22 7.95
C ASP A 38 0.43 -13.05 8.02
N PRO A 39 -0.14 -12.15 8.85
CA PRO A 39 -1.59 -12.10 9.09
C PRO A 39 -2.41 -11.63 7.88
N LEU A 40 -1.85 -10.81 7.01
CA LEU A 40 -2.52 -10.26 5.83
C LEU A 40 -1.99 -10.83 4.51
N LYS A 41 -1.29 -11.97 4.57
CA LYS A 41 -0.75 -12.62 3.39
C LYS A 41 -1.86 -12.95 2.38
N GLY A 42 -1.72 -12.46 1.16
CA GLY A 42 -2.73 -12.62 0.12
C GLY A 42 -3.89 -11.62 0.22
N ILE A 43 -3.76 -10.58 1.05
CA ILE A 43 -4.63 -9.38 1.06
C ILE A 43 -3.78 -8.11 0.97
N LEU A 44 -2.66 -8.06 1.70
CA LEU A 44 -1.72 -6.96 1.73
C LEU A 44 -0.38 -7.39 1.11
N GLY A 45 0.14 -6.58 0.18
CA GLY A 45 1.49 -6.65 -0.34
C GLY A 45 2.28 -5.42 0.08
N TYR A 46 3.60 -5.53 0.14
CA TYR A 46 4.50 -4.42 0.44
C TYR A 46 5.63 -4.37 -0.60
N THR A 47 6.02 -3.18 -1.04
CA THR A 47 7.12 -3.01 -2.01
C THR A 47 7.88 -1.70 -1.80
N GLU A 48 9.21 -1.75 -1.96
CA GLU A 48 10.09 -0.56 -1.89
C GLU A 48 10.62 -0.14 -3.26
N ASP A 49 10.17 -0.81 -4.33
CA ASP A 49 10.59 -0.53 -5.69
C ASP A 49 9.90 0.70 -6.26
N GLN A 50 10.58 1.38 -7.20
CA GLN A 50 9.98 2.48 -7.95
C GLN A 50 9.04 1.93 -9.03
N ILE A 51 7.80 1.74 -8.64
CA ILE A 51 6.73 1.19 -9.49
C ILE A 51 5.75 2.25 -9.96
N VAL A 52 5.08 1.97 -11.07
CA VAL A 52 4.01 2.80 -11.63
C VAL A 52 2.70 2.00 -11.69
N SER A 53 1.58 2.70 -11.87
CA SER A 53 0.24 2.07 -11.88
C SER A 53 0.11 0.91 -12.87
N CYS A 54 0.87 0.92 -13.97
CA CYS A 54 0.82 -0.14 -14.98
C CYS A 54 1.39 -1.48 -14.50
N ASP A 55 2.31 -1.46 -13.53
CA ASP A 55 2.96 -2.67 -13.02
C ASP A 55 1.95 -3.56 -12.28
N PHE A 56 0.93 -2.94 -11.67
CA PHE A 56 -0.12 -3.64 -10.91
C PHE A 56 -1.29 -4.16 -11.74
N ASN A 57 -1.28 -4.00 -13.07
CA ASN A 57 -2.43 -4.37 -13.90
C ASN A 57 -2.73 -5.88 -13.91
N SER A 58 -1.73 -6.72 -13.65
CA SER A 58 -1.86 -8.18 -13.61
C SER A 58 -1.77 -8.74 -12.18
N ASP A 59 -1.67 -7.86 -11.18
CA ASP A 59 -1.59 -8.29 -9.80
C ASP A 59 -2.97 -8.81 -9.31
N PRO A 60 -2.97 -9.78 -8.37
CA PRO A 60 -4.21 -10.15 -7.69
C PRO A 60 -4.78 -8.94 -6.95
N PRO A 61 -6.06 -8.97 -6.51
CA PRO A 61 -6.70 -7.87 -5.79
C PRO A 61 -6.12 -7.72 -4.36
N LEU A 62 -4.86 -7.30 -4.29
CA LEU A 62 -4.06 -7.05 -3.11
C LEU A 62 -3.89 -5.56 -2.93
N PHE A 63 -3.92 -5.10 -1.69
CA PHE A 63 -3.50 -3.75 -1.35
C PHE A 63 -1.99 -3.72 -1.27
N HIS A 64 -1.33 -3.04 -2.19
CA HIS A 64 0.11 -2.84 -2.13
C HIS A 64 0.43 -1.52 -1.43
N LEU A 65 1.21 -1.61 -0.35
CA LEU A 65 1.72 -0.47 0.44
C LEU A 65 3.20 -0.20 0.17
#